data_AF-A0A3N5L7Y4-F1
#
_entry.id   AF-A0A3N5L7Y4-F1
#
_cell.length_a   1.000
_cell.length_b   1.000
_cell.length_c   1.000
_cell.angle_alpha   90.00
_cell.angle_beta   90.00
_cell.angle_gamma   90.00
#
_symmetry.space_group_name_H-M   'P 1'
#
loop_
_entity.id
_entity.type
_entity.pdbx_description
1 polymer ?
#
loop_
_entity_poly.entity_id
_entity_poly.type
_entity_poly.pdbx_seq_one_letter_code
_entity_poly.pdbx_strand_id
1 'polypeptide(L)'
;MKALRRVWPITVVVLLVALVWVANAQVTDQAAEGRALAANCFQCHGTDGRAVKGMPSIAGKDAPSMYSKMREYQKKTDYKNIMVPIAHAYTDQQLWEMSLYIASLPEHQDRGGGGEAVQPGDAPGVNSGNGGEE
;
A
#
# COMPACT_ATOMS: atom_id res chain seq x y z
N MET A 1 9.28 -33.76 -46.18
CA MET A 1 10.21 -33.69 -45.04
C MET A 1 10.97 -32.36 -44.90
N LYS A 2 11.68 -31.82 -45.90
CA LYS A 2 12.47 -30.57 -45.74
C LYS A 2 11.65 -29.32 -45.40
N ALA A 3 10.42 -29.19 -45.91
CA ALA A 3 9.53 -28.05 -45.59
C ALA A 3 9.16 -27.99 -44.09
N LEU A 4 8.90 -29.15 -43.46
CA LEU A 4 8.49 -29.24 -42.05
C LEU A 4 9.58 -28.72 -41.09
N ARG A 5 10.86 -28.98 -41.40
CA ARG A 5 12.01 -28.42 -40.65
C ARG A 5 12.20 -26.91 -40.84
N ARG A 6 11.55 -26.30 -41.84
CA ARG A 6 11.66 -24.87 -42.17
C ARG A 6 10.55 -24.03 -41.56
N VAL A 7 9.37 -24.61 -41.31
CA VAL A 7 8.27 -23.95 -40.57
C VAL A 7 8.36 -24.11 -39.05
N TRP A 8 9.02 -25.16 -38.54
CA TRP A 8 9.24 -25.37 -37.10
C TRP A 8 9.75 -24.13 -36.34
N PRO A 9 10.83 -23.43 -36.75
CA PRO A 9 11.29 -22.24 -36.00
C PRO A 9 10.23 -21.13 -35.96
N ILE A 10 9.44 -20.97 -37.02
CA ILE A 10 8.37 -19.96 -37.08
C ILE A 10 7.25 -20.32 -36.11
N THR A 11 6.81 -21.58 -36.06
CA THR A 11 5.75 -22.01 -35.14
C THR A 11 6.19 -21.93 -33.67
N VAL A 12 7.46 -22.19 -33.36
CA VAL A 12 8.02 -22.00 -32.01
C VAL A 12 8.05 -20.52 -31.62
N VAL A 13 8.49 -19.63 -32.51
CA VAL A 13 8.50 -18.18 -32.24
C VAL A 13 7.08 -17.65 -32.02
N VAL A 14 6.10 -18.07 -32.83
CA VAL A 14 4.69 -17.66 -32.64
C VAL A 14 4.14 -18.14 -31.30
N LEU A 15 4.43 -19.38 -30.87
CA LEU A 15 4.03 -19.89 -29.56
C LEU A 15 4.70 -19.14 -28.40
N LEU A 16 5.99 -18.82 -28.51
CA LEU A 16 6.72 -18.05 -27.50
C LEU A 16 6.18 -16.62 -27.38
N VAL A 17 5.87 -15.97 -28.51
CA VAL A 17 5.22 -14.66 -28.48
C VAL A 17 3.86 -14.74 -27.81
N ALA A 18 3.00 -15.72 -28.17
CA ALA A 18 1.68 -15.89 -27.56
C ALA A 18 1.74 -16.06 -26.03
N LEU A 19 2.72 -16.80 -25.51
CA LEU A 19 2.96 -16.96 -24.07
C LEU A 19 3.29 -15.62 -23.37
N VAL A 20 4.05 -14.74 -24.03
CA VAL A 20 4.38 -13.40 -23.48
C VAL A 20 3.14 -12.51 -23.38
N TRP A 21 2.20 -12.57 -24.33
CA TRP A 21 0.97 -11.77 -24.24
C TRP A 21 0.08 -12.19 -23.06
N VAL A 22 -0.02 -13.48 -22.75
CA VAL A 22 -0.84 -13.98 -21.62
C VAL A 22 -0.33 -13.47 -20.27
N ALA A 23 0.99 -13.45 -20.06
CA ALA A 23 1.59 -13.02 -18.79
C ALA A 23 1.33 -11.54 -18.46
N ASN A 24 1.24 -10.67 -19.47
CA ASN A 24 1.07 -9.23 -19.27
C ASN A 24 -0.35 -8.83 -18.83
N ALA A 25 -1.37 -9.63 -19.17
CA ALA A 25 -2.77 -9.32 -18.85
C ALA A 25 -3.06 -9.32 -17.34
N GLN A 26 -2.38 -10.16 -16.56
CA GLN A 26 -2.65 -10.31 -15.13
C GLN A 26 -2.15 -9.10 -14.32
N VAL A 27 -1.00 -8.51 -14.70
CA VAL A 27 -0.37 -7.41 -13.97
C VAL A 27 -1.22 -6.14 -13.99
N THR A 28 -1.90 -5.87 -15.11
CA THR A 28 -2.79 -4.70 -15.24
C THR A 28 -4.06 -4.82 -14.41
N ASP A 29 -4.58 -6.04 -14.25
CA ASP A 29 -5.84 -6.30 -13.55
C ASP A 29 -5.65 -6.17 -12.02
N GLN A 30 -4.58 -6.75 -11.48
CA GLN A 30 -4.22 -6.63 -10.05
C GLN A 30 -3.99 -5.18 -9.61
N ALA A 31 -3.41 -4.34 -10.48
CA ALA A 31 -3.23 -2.92 -10.21
C ALA A 31 -4.57 -2.16 -10.17
N ALA A 32 -5.56 -2.59 -10.98
CA ALA A 32 -6.91 -2.03 -10.97
C ALA A 32 -7.72 -2.50 -9.75
N GLU A 33 -7.63 -3.79 -9.38
CA GLU A 33 -8.28 -4.33 -8.18
C GLU A 33 -7.72 -3.69 -6.90
N GLY A 34 -6.39 -3.66 -6.73
CA GLY A 34 -5.75 -3.01 -5.57
C GLY A 34 -6.15 -1.54 -5.41
N ARG A 35 -6.28 -0.79 -6.51
CA ARG A 35 -6.80 0.58 -6.53
C ARG A 35 -8.26 0.67 -6.09
N ALA A 36 -9.13 -0.19 -6.64
CA ALA A 36 -10.56 -0.18 -6.34
C ALA A 36 -10.83 -0.55 -4.87
N LEU A 37 -10.10 -1.52 -4.34
CA LEU A 37 -10.18 -1.93 -2.93
C LEU A 37 -9.67 -0.82 -2.00
N ALA A 38 -8.51 -0.22 -2.29
CA ALA A 38 -7.91 0.82 -1.47
C ALA A 38 -8.75 2.11 -1.39
N ALA A 39 -9.60 2.38 -2.38
CA ALA A 39 -10.55 3.50 -2.34
C ALA A 39 -11.44 3.48 -1.08
N ASN A 40 -11.76 2.29 -0.56
CA ASN A 40 -12.56 2.15 0.66
C ASN A 40 -11.83 2.71 1.90
N CYS A 41 -10.49 2.63 1.94
CA CYS A 41 -9.65 3.12 3.03
C CYS A 41 -9.71 4.66 3.14
N PHE A 42 -9.84 5.36 2.01
CA PHE A 42 -9.78 6.82 1.92
C PHE A 42 -11.01 7.52 2.53
N GLN A 43 -12.10 6.78 2.77
CA GLN A 43 -13.26 7.26 3.52
C GLN A 43 -12.89 7.68 4.96
N CYS A 44 -11.90 7.00 5.56
CA CYS A 44 -11.43 7.28 6.91
C CYS A 44 -10.02 7.92 6.92
N HIS A 45 -9.13 7.50 6.02
CA HIS A 45 -7.75 7.99 5.96
C HIS A 45 -7.56 9.22 5.06
N GLY A 46 -8.65 9.85 4.62
CA GLY A 46 -8.63 11.04 3.75
C GLY A 46 -8.35 10.71 2.28
N THR A 47 -8.58 11.69 1.41
CA THR A 47 -8.41 11.59 -0.05
C THR A 47 -7.01 11.09 -0.41
N ASP A 48 -6.94 10.03 -1.22
CA ASP A 48 -5.69 9.34 -1.58
C ASP A 48 -4.82 8.95 -0.36
N GLY A 49 -5.46 8.65 0.78
CA GLY A 49 -4.79 8.27 2.02
C GLY A 49 -4.16 9.44 2.77
N ARG A 50 -4.45 10.68 2.38
CA ARG A 50 -3.91 11.91 2.97
C ARG A 50 -4.87 12.46 4.03
N ALA A 51 -4.71 12.01 5.27
CA ALA A 51 -5.60 12.36 6.37
C ALA A 51 -5.48 13.85 6.78
N VAL A 52 -6.59 14.40 7.29
CA VAL A 52 -6.67 15.78 7.79
C VAL A 52 -7.14 15.81 9.26
N LYS A 53 -6.19 15.54 10.16
CA LYS A 53 -6.31 15.56 11.64
C LYS A 53 -7.21 14.44 12.22
N GLY A 54 -6.77 13.83 13.32
CA GLY A 54 -7.52 12.80 14.05
C GLY A 54 -7.44 11.38 13.46
N MET A 55 -7.02 11.25 12.20
CA MET A 55 -6.71 9.97 11.55
C MET A 55 -5.27 9.98 11.03
N PRO A 56 -4.55 8.84 11.02
CA PRO A 56 -3.23 8.74 10.42
C PRO A 56 -3.33 8.74 8.90
N SER A 57 -2.43 9.46 8.23
CA SER A 57 -2.17 9.29 6.81
C SER A 57 -1.66 7.88 6.54
N ILE A 58 -1.99 7.34 5.37
CA ILE A 58 -1.48 6.05 4.85
C ILE A 58 -0.80 6.21 3.48
N ALA A 59 -0.96 7.36 2.81
CA ALA A 59 -0.39 7.63 1.50
C ALA A 59 1.13 7.40 1.48
N GLY A 60 1.63 6.60 0.53
CA GLY A 60 3.05 6.32 0.32
C GLY A 60 3.73 5.46 1.38
N LYS A 61 2.99 4.88 2.35
CA LYS A 61 3.57 3.92 3.30
C LYS A 61 3.96 2.63 2.60
N ASP A 62 5.05 2.02 3.06
CA ASP A 62 5.59 0.83 2.41
C ASP A 62 4.61 -0.36 2.45
N ALA A 63 4.50 -1.05 1.31
CA ALA A 63 3.55 -2.15 1.16
C ALA A 63 3.78 -3.30 2.15
N PRO A 64 5.03 -3.75 2.43
CA PRO A 64 5.27 -4.84 3.38
C PRO A 64 4.80 -4.52 4.80
N SER A 65 5.05 -3.32 5.32
CA SER A 65 4.62 -2.93 6.67
C SER A 65 3.11 -2.69 6.73
N MET A 66 2.51 -2.14 5.67
CA MET A 66 1.05 -1.96 5.61
C MET A 66 0.32 -3.31 5.60
N TYR A 67 0.75 -4.23 4.74
CA TYR A 67 0.25 -5.60 4.72
C TYR A 67 0.47 -6.31 6.06
N SER A 68 1.67 -6.23 6.64
CA SER A 68 1.99 -6.82 7.93
C SER A 68 1.07 -6.32 9.06
N LYS A 69 0.81 -5.01 9.14
CA LYS A 69 -0.13 -4.43 10.12
C LYS A 69 -1.57 -4.90 9.90
N MET A 70 -2.03 -4.98 8.65
CA MET A 70 -3.36 -5.52 8.35
C MET A 70 -3.47 -7.01 8.71
N ARG A 71 -2.41 -7.79 8.53
CA ARG A 71 -2.33 -9.19 8.97
C ARG A 71 -2.21 -9.35 10.49
N GLU A 72 -1.67 -8.36 11.20
CA GLU A 72 -1.76 -8.29 12.66
C GLU A 72 -3.21 -8.07 13.10
N TYR A 73 -3.93 -7.12 12.49
CA TYR A 73 -5.35 -6.88 12.77
C TYR A 73 -6.21 -8.11 12.47
N GLN A 74 -5.97 -8.83 11.37
CA GLN A 74 -6.69 -10.08 11.07
C GLN A 74 -6.54 -11.17 12.14
N LYS A 75 -5.46 -11.17 12.92
CA LYS A 75 -5.22 -12.15 14.00
C LYS A 75 -5.87 -11.75 15.33
N LYS A 76 -6.32 -10.51 15.49
CA LYS A 76 -6.97 -10.03 16.72
C LYS A 76 -8.45 -10.39 16.72
N THR A 77 -8.95 -10.73 17.89
CA THR A 77 -10.37 -10.96 18.16
C THR A 77 -10.99 -9.87 19.04
N ASP A 78 -10.19 -8.91 19.50
CA ASP A 78 -10.69 -7.71 20.18
C ASP A 78 -11.02 -6.62 19.15
N TYR A 79 -12.26 -6.11 19.22
CA TYR A 79 -12.78 -5.10 18.29
C TYR A 79 -12.58 -3.67 18.82
N LYS A 80 -11.58 -3.44 19.70
CA LYS A 80 -11.31 -2.11 20.26
C LYS A 80 -10.69 -1.15 19.24
N ASN A 81 -10.01 -1.70 18.24
CA ASN A 81 -9.50 -0.95 17.10
C ASN A 81 -10.39 -1.22 15.87
N ILE A 82 -10.91 -0.14 15.27
CA ILE A 82 -11.81 -0.21 14.10
C ILE A 82 -11.18 -0.91 12.89
N MET A 83 -9.85 -0.99 12.81
CA MET A 83 -9.15 -1.70 11.73
C MET A 83 -9.24 -3.23 11.85
N VAL A 84 -9.58 -3.80 13.01
CA VAL A 84 -9.77 -5.26 13.18
C VAL A 84 -10.93 -5.78 12.32
N PRO A 85 -12.18 -5.30 12.47
CA PRO A 85 -13.29 -5.76 11.63
C PRO A 85 -13.10 -5.39 10.15
N ILE A 86 -12.43 -4.26 9.85
CA ILE A 86 -12.09 -3.89 8.47
C ILE A 86 -11.08 -4.89 7.88
N ALA A 87 -10.07 -5.32 8.62
CA ALA A 87 -9.09 -6.28 8.15
C ALA A 87 -9.70 -7.68 7.92
N HIS A 88 -10.70 -8.08 8.73
CA HIS A 88 -11.44 -9.33 8.55
C HIS A 88 -12.30 -9.36 7.27
N ALA A 89 -12.61 -8.22 6.66
CA ALA A 89 -13.43 -8.14 5.45
C ALA A 89 -12.69 -8.49 4.14
N TYR A 90 -11.35 -8.58 4.17
CA TYR A 90 -10.51 -8.77 2.98
C TYR A 90 -9.71 -10.07 3.02
N THR A 91 -9.39 -10.62 1.84
CA THR A 91 -8.46 -11.77 1.73
C THR A 91 -7.00 -11.34 1.90
N ASP A 92 -6.11 -12.31 2.10
CA ASP A 92 -4.66 -12.10 2.17
C ASP A 92 -4.11 -11.37 0.92
N GLN A 93 -4.54 -11.82 -0.25
CA GLN A 93 -4.19 -11.22 -1.55
C GLN A 93 -4.71 -9.78 -1.68
N GLN A 94 -5.97 -9.53 -1.30
CA GLN A 94 -6.56 -8.20 -1.36
C GLN A 94 -5.86 -7.20 -0.42
N LEU A 95 -5.45 -7.65 0.78
CA LEU A 95 -4.62 -6.83 1.68
C LEU A 95 -3.27 -6.48 1.04
N TRP A 96 -2.65 -7.41 0.31
CA TRP A 96 -1.39 -7.18 -0.38
C TRP A 96 -1.55 -6.20 -1.56
N GLU A 97 -2.55 -6.40 -2.41
CA GLU A 97 -2.84 -5.56 -3.58
C GLU A 97 -3.21 -4.12 -3.19
N MET A 98 -4.02 -3.93 -2.13
CA MET A 98 -4.26 -2.61 -1.55
C MET A 98 -2.96 -1.97 -1.04
N SER A 99 -2.11 -2.74 -0.35
CA SER A 99 -0.85 -2.23 0.22
C SER A 99 0.12 -1.78 -0.87
N LEU A 100 0.19 -2.52 -1.99
CA LEU A 100 0.95 -2.13 -3.18
C LEU A 100 0.43 -0.82 -3.78
N TYR A 101 -0.89 -0.67 -3.93
CA TYR A 101 -1.47 0.58 -4.45
C TYR A 101 -1.20 1.76 -3.51
N ILE A 102 -1.41 1.61 -2.20
CA ILE A 102 -1.17 2.65 -1.20
C ILE A 102 0.29 3.12 -1.20
N ALA A 103 1.24 2.18 -1.35
CA ALA A 103 2.66 2.47 -1.45
C ALA A 103 3.05 3.22 -2.74
N SER A 104 2.25 3.13 -3.81
CA SER A 104 2.47 3.86 -5.06
C SER A 104 2.05 5.35 -4.98
N LEU A 105 1.32 5.75 -3.94
CA LEU A 105 0.83 7.11 -3.77
C LEU A 105 1.95 8.04 -3.25
N PRO A 106 1.90 9.35 -3.57
CA PRO A 106 2.84 10.31 -2.99
C PRO A 106 2.75 10.32 -1.46
N GLU A 107 3.88 10.15 -0.77
CA GLU A 107 3.89 10.13 0.69
C GLU A 107 3.37 11.46 1.27
N HIS A 108 2.47 11.36 2.24
CA HIS A 108 2.02 12.50 3.02
C HIS A 108 2.39 12.31 4.48
N GLN A 109 3.47 12.95 4.90
CA GLN A 109 3.90 12.97 6.28
C GLN A 109 2.92 13.77 7.13
N ASP A 110 2.30 13.09 8.10
CA ASP A 110 1.58 13.76 9.18
C ASP A 110 2.58 14.59 9.98
N ARG A 111 2.31 15.89 10.18
CA ARG A 111 3.15 16.85 10.95
C ARG A 111 3.17 16.58 12.47
N GLY A 112 3.17 15.31 12.85
CA GLY A 112 3.15 14.81 14.22
C GLY A 112 3.06 13.27 14.31
N GLY A 113 3.56 12.53 13.31
CA GLY A 113 3.35 11.08 13.19
C GLY A 113 4.49 10.29 12.54
N GLY A 114 5.74 10.77 12.65
CA GLY A 114 6.93 10.00 12.27
C GLY A 114 7.38 9.09 13.41
N GLY A 115 7.61 7.80 13.12
CA GLY A 115 7.97 6.79 14.10
C GLY A 115 9.44 6.83 14.52
N GLU A 116 9.90 7.96 15.07
CA GLU A 116 11.14 7.97 15.86
C GLU A 116 10.85 7.30 17.21
N ALA A 117 11.66 6.33 17.60
CA ALA A 117 11.64 5.83 18.96
C ALA A 117 12.23 6.91 19.87
N VAL A 118 11.37 7.73 20.49
CA VAL A 118 11.79 8.77 21.44
C VAL A 118 12.59 8.10 22.57
N GLN A 119 13.91 8.22 22.50
CA GLN A 119 14.79 7.81 23.58
C GLN A 119 14.55 8.75 24.78
N PRO A 120 14.62 8.26 26.03
CA PRO A 120 14.48 9.11 27.21
C PRO A 120 15.68 10.07 27.36
N GLY A 121 15.66 11.17 26.60
CA GLY A 121 16.74 12.17 26.56
C GLY A 121 16.46 13.34 25.62
N ASP A 122 15.83 13.09 24.46
CA ASP A 122 15.77 14.07 23.36
C ASP A 122 14.53 14.99 23.39
N ALA A 123 14.22 15.55 24.56
CA ALA A 123 13.22 16.62 24.65
C ALA A 123 13.83 17.94 24.13
N PRO A 124 13.32 18.55 23.04
CA PRO A 124 13.80 19.86 22.61
C PRO A 124 13.45 20.91 23.68
N GLY A 125 14.48 21.55 24.23
CA GLY A 125 14.32 22.51 25.31
C GLY A 125 13.42 23.68 24.91
N VAL A 126 12.30 23.84 25.62
CA VAL A 126 11.44 25.02 25.52
C VAL A 126 12.17 26.24 26.10
N ASN A 127 12.84 26.99 25.22
CA ASN A 127 13.37 28.31 25.52
C ASN A 127 12.22 29.34 25.51
N SER A 128 11.51 29.46 26.64
CA SER A 128 10.58 30.56 26.89
C SER A 128 11.36 31.80 27.36
N GLY A 129 12.01 32.50 26.43
CA GLY A 129 12.77 33.72 26.70
C GLY A 129 12.23 34.94 25.96
N ASN A 130 11.70 35.92 26.71
CA ASN A 130 11.18 37.25 26.30
C ASN A 130 10.01 37.29 25.28
N GLY A 131 9.14 38.32 25.30
CA GLY A 131 9.02 39.46 26.22
C GLY A 131 8.80 40.79 25.47
N GLY A 132 7.70 41.51 25.76
CA GLY A 132 7.21 42.64 24.95
C GLY A 132 6.65 42.18 23.59
N GLU A 133 5.83 42.91 22.85
CA GLU A 133 5.20 44.24 23.02
C GLU A 133 3.71 44.10 22.57
N GLU A 134 2.78 44.98 22.92
CA GLU A 134 2.87 46.26 23.64
C GLU A 134 2.14 46.23 25.00
#